data_AF-A0A7C3UDX4-F1
#
_entry.id   AF-A0A7C3UDX4-F1
#
_cell.length_a   1.000
_cell.length_b   1.000
_cell.length_c   1.000
_cell.angle_alpha   90.00
_cell.angle_beta   90.00
_cell.angle_gamma   90.00
#
_symmetry.space_group_name_H-M   'P 1'
#
loop_
_entity.id
_entity.type
_entity.pdbx_description
1 polymer ?
#
loop_
_entity_poly.entity_id
_entity_poly.type
_entity_poly.pdbx_seq_one_letter_code
_entity_poly.pdbx_strand_id
1 'polypeptide(L)' 'TPANSPIIQELVKALRELRGIKQKVGGIGGGTVAASFRRIGIHAAVWSTIDDTAHTPNEYAKIENIINDAKVMAYLMLNL' A
#
# COMPACT_ATOMS: atom_id res chain seq x y z
N THR A 1 -2.15 -2.04 -12.71
CA THR A 1 -3.33 -1.31 -12.22
C THR A 1 -3.24 0.11 -12.73
N PRO A 2 -4.27 0.63 -13.43
CA PRO A 2 -4.30 2.02 -13.88
C PRO A 2 -4.23 3.00 -12.71
N ALA A 3 -3.53 4.12 -12.89
CA ALA A 3 -3.36 5.13 -11.84
C ALA A 3 -4.69 5.76 -11.41
N ASN A 4 -5.68 5.81 -12.29
CA ASN A 4 -7.02 6.33 -12.04
C ASN A 4 -8.02 5.27 -11.52
N SER A 5 -7.58 4.04 -11.23
CA SER A 5 -8.50 3.05 -10.65
C SER A 5 -8.96 3.45 -9.24
N PRO A 6 -10.18 3.09 -8.81
CA PRO A 6 -10.73 3.48 -7.51
C PRO A 6 -9.80 3.18 -6.33
N ILE A 7 -9.24 1.96 -6.30
CA ILE A 7 -8.31 1.54 -5.24
C ILE A 7 -7.04 2.40 -5.17
N ILE A 8 -6.53 2.90 -6.30
CA ILE A 8 -5.33 3.75 -6.30
C ILE A 8 -5.68 5.16 -5.82
N GLN A 9 -6.81 5.72 -6.27
CA GLN A 9 -7.24 7.06 -5.87
C GLN A 9 -7.57 7.13 -4.38
N GLU A 10 -8.31 6.16 -3.84
CA GLU A 10 -8.64 6.11 -2.42
C GLU A 10 -7.42 5.85 -1.54
N LEU A 11 -6.49 4.97 -1.96
CA LEU A 11 -5.23 4.78 -1.23
C LEU A 11 -4.39 6.06 -1.21
N VAL A 12 -4.27 6.75 -2.34
CA VAL A 12 -3.57 8.04 -2.45
C VAL A 12 -4.16 9.09 -1.51
N LYS A 13 -5.49 9.14 -1.41
CA LYS A 13 -6.21 10.04 -0.52
C LYS A 13 -5.99 9.66 0.95
N ALA A 14 -6.17 8.38 1.30
CA ALA A 14 -6.01 7.88 2.66
C ALA A 14 -4.58 8.10 3.20
N LEU A 15 -3.56 7.84 2.38
CA LEU A 15 -2.16 8.12 2.74
C LEU A 15 -1.91 9.61 2.98
N ARG A 16 -2.47 10.48 2.15
CA ARG A 16 -2.34 11.93 2.37
C ARG A 16 -3.03 12.38 3.65
N GLU A 17 -4.28 11.95 3.87
CA GLU A 17 -5.12 12.40 4.98
C GLU A 17 -4.70 11.83 6.34
N LEU A 18 -4.34 10.55 6.40
CA LEU A 18 -4.04 9.87 7.66
C LEU A 18 -2.56 9.85 8.00
N ARG A 19 -1.69 10.03 7.01
CA ARG A 19 -0.23 9.90 7.18
C ARG A 19 0.53 11.17 6.85
N GLY A 20 -0.06 12.13 6.14
CA GLY A 20 0.67 13.29 5.63
C GLY A 20 1.76 12.94 4.61
N ILE A 21 1.70 11.75 4.01
CA ILE A 21 2.72 11.25 3.08
C ILE A 21 2.33 11.62 1.66
N LYS A 22 3.31 12.08 0.87
CA LYS A 22 3.19 12.19 -0.58
C LYS A 22 3.75 10.93 -1.24
N GLN A 23 2.88 9.98 -1.54
CA GLN A 23 3.22 8.71 -2.18
C GLN A 23 3.66 8.87 -3.64
N LYS A 24 4.57 8.00 -4.07
CA LYS A 24 4.90 7.77 -5.47
C LYS A 24 4.09 6.57 -5.97
N VAL A 25 3.20 6.80 -6.94
CA VAL A 25 2.45 5.71 -7.60
C VAL A 25 3.34 5.10 -8.68
N GLY A 26 3.62 3.80 -8.58
CA GLY A 26 4.49 3.10 -9.52
C GLY A 26 4.70 1.63 -9.17
N GLY A 27 5.57 0.97 -9.91
CA GLY A 27 6.02 -0.39 -9.59
C GLY A 27 7.13 -0.38 -8.53
N ILE A 28 7.15 -1.40 -7.67
CA ILE A 28 8.18 -1.57 -6.63
C ILE A 28 9.48 -2.21 -7.15
N GLY A 29 9.56 -2.55 -8.45
CA GLY A 29 10.70 -3.24 -9.06
C GLY A 29 10.71 -4.77 -8.93
N GLY A 30 10.05 -5.34 -7.91
CA GLY A 30 9.92 -6.79 -7.69
C GLY A 30 8.53 -7.39 -8.01
N GLY A 31 8.43 -8.70 -7.84
CA GLY A 31 7.17 -9.45 -7.95
C GLY A 31 6.30 -9.28 -6.70
N THR A 32 4.97 -9.25 -6.88
CA THR A 32 4.00 -9.23 -5.77
C THR A 32 2.83 -10.16 -6.09
N VAL A 33 2.17 -10.69 -5.06
CA VAL A 33 0.96 -11.52 -5.23
C VAL A 33 -0.17 -10.75 -5.96
N ALA A 34 -0.17 -9.41 -5.87
CA ALA A 34 -1.08 -8.55 -6.65
C ALA A 34 -0.99 -8.76 -8.17
N ALA A 35 0.12 -9.29 -8.69
CA ALA A 35 0.24 -9.64 -10.10
C ALA A 35 -0.82 -10.69 -10.52
N SER A 36 -1.10 -11.68 -9.67
CA SER A 36 -2.09 -12.72 -9.97
C SER A 36 -3.50 -12.15 -10.09
N PHE A 37 -3.88 -11.23 -9.18
CA PHE A 37 -5.17 -10.53 -9.24
C PHE A 37 -5.29 -9.66 -10.50
N ARG A 38 -4.22 -8.94 -10.86
CA ARG A 38 -4.19 -8.11 -12.07
C ARG A 38 -4.34 -8.94 -13.34
N ARG A 39 -3.77 -10.16 -13.38
CA ARG A 39 -3.90 -11.08 -14.54
C ARG A 39 -5.34 -11.50 -14.81
N ILE A 40 -6.19 -11.52 -13.78
CA ILE A 40 -7.62 -11.83 -13.91
C ILE A 40 -8.51 -10.58 -13.96
N GLY A 41 -7.93 -9.40 -14.22
CA GLY A 41 -8.66 -8.14 -14.38
C GLY A 41 -9.02 -7.43 -13.07
N ILE A 42 -8.56 -7.90 -11.90
CA ILE A 42 -8.82 -7.25 -10.62
C ILE A 42 -7.78 -6.15 -10.37
N HIS A 43 -8.25 -4.91 -10.23
CA HIS A 43 -7.39 -3.79 -9.85
C HIS A 43 -6.88 -3.96 -8.41
N ALA A 44 -5.56 -4.15 -8.27
CA ALA A 44 -4.91 -4.35 -6.98
C ALA A 44 -3.78 -3.34 -6.75
N ALA A 45 -3.74 -2.74 -5.55
CA ALA A 45 -2.65 -1.93 -5.05
C ALA A 45 -1.82 -2.74 -4.04
N VAL A 46 -0.53 -2.45 -3.94
CA VAL A 46 0.36 -3.00 -2.91
C VAL A 46 1.08 -1.82 -2.28
N TRP A 47 1.09 -1.77 -0.96
CA TRP A 47 1.71 -0.69 -0.21
C TRP A 47 2.01 -1.16 1.21
N SER A 48 2.98 -0.53 1.86
CA SER A 48 3.22 -0.59 3.30
C SER A 48 4.21 0.51 3.67
N THR A 49 4.27 0.89 4.95
CA THR A 49 5.32 1.74 5.49
C THR A 49 6.40 0.91 6.15
N ILE A 50 7.56 0.83 5.52
CA ILE A 50 8.68 -0.02 5.95
C ILE A 50 10.02 0.70 5.80
N ASP A 51 11.03 0.23 6.53
CA ASP A 51 12.42 0.71 6.46
C ASP A 51 13.30 -0.17 5.53
N ASP A 52 12.69 -0.92 4.61
CA ASP A 52 13.36 -1.78 3.61
C ASP A 52 14.39 -2.79 4.17
N THR A 53 14.11 -3.37 5.35
CA THR A 53 14.98 -4.38 6.00
C THR A 53 14.55 -5.83 5.79
N ALA A 54 13.53 -6.07 4.96
CA ALA A 54 13.00 -7.42 4.71
C ALA A 54 14.07 -8.37 4.13
N HIS A 55 14.11 -9.60 4.62
CA HIS A 55 15.05 -10.65 4.20
C HIS A 55 16.53 -10.34 4.49
N THR A 56 16.80 -9.41 5.42
CA THR A 56 18.15 -9.10 5.90
C THR A 56 18.31 -9.45 7.40
N PRO A 57 19.53 -9.69 7.91
CA PRO A 57 19.75 -9.78 9.35
C PRO A 57 19.25 -8.52 10.07
N ASN A 58 18.65 -8.68 11.25
CA ASN A 58 17.96 -7.61 11.99
C ASN A 58 16.73 -7.02 11.26
N GLU A 59 16.01 -7.83 10.49
CA GLU A 59 14.67 -7.47 9.99
C GLU A 59 13.74 -7.07 11.15
N TYR A 60 13.02 -5.96 10.99
CA TYR A 60 12.09 -5.46 11.98
C TYR A 60 10.93 -4.71 11.35
N ALA A 61 9.88 -4.47 12.13
CA ALA A 61 8.81 -3.55 11.81
C ALA A 61 8.57 -2.58 12.97
N LYS A 62 8.25 -1.32 12.66
CA LYS A 62 7.86 -0.32 13.66
C LYS A 62 6.39 -0.52 14.03
N ILE A 63 6.09 -0.73 15.31
CA ILE A 63 4.71 -0.88 15.80
C ILE A 63 3.86 0.34 15.41
N GLU A 64 4.43 1.54 15.45
CA GLU A 64 3.76 2.76 15.00
C GLU A 64 3.35 2.69 13.51
N ASN A 65 4.21 2.17 12.64
CA ASN A 65 3.87 1.98 11.23
C ASN A 65 2.72 0.99 11.08
N ILE A 66 2.74 -0.12 11.83
CA ILE A 66 1.67 -1.14 11.80
C ILE A 66 0.33 -0.52 12.22
N ILE A 67 0.29 0.23 13.32
CA ILE A 67 -0.93 0.87 13.82
C ILE A 67 -1.46 1.89 12.80
N ASN A 68 -0.58 2.71 12.22
CA ASN A 68 -0.99 3.73 11.26
C ASN A 68 -1.34 3.14 9.89
N ASP A 69 -0.71 2.05 9.46
CA ASP A 69 -1.08 1.30 8.26
C ASP A 69 -2.45 0.63 8.44
N ALA A 70 -2.74 0.10 9.63
CA ALA A 70 -4.05 -0.49 9.95
C ALA A 70 -5.18 0.54 9.85
N LYS A 71 -4.96 1.80 10.27
CA LYS A 71 -5.93 2.89 10.10
C LYS A 71 -6.23 3.18 8.63
N VAL A 72 -5.20 3.16 7.77
CA VAL A 72 -5.38 3.32 6.32
C VAL A 72 -6.17 2.15 5.74
N MET A 73 -5.87 0.91 6.14
CA MET A 73 -6.66 -0.26 5.73
C MET A 73 -8.12 -0.16 6.16
N ALA A 74 -8.39 0.25 7.40
CA ALA A 74 -9.75 0.46 7.90
C ALA A 74 -10.48 1.57 7.13
N TYR A 75 -9.81 2.69 6.85
CA TYR A 75 -10.36 3.75 6.00
C TYR A 75 -10.75 3.21 4.62
N LEU A 76 -9.88 2.45 3.98
CA LEU A 76 -10.16 1.87 2.66
C LEU A 76 -11.37 0.95 2.72
N MET A 77 -11.48 0.07 3.71
CA MET A 77 -12.64 -0.82 3.86
C MET A 77 -13.98 -0.08 4.07
N LEU A 78 -13.93 1.13 4.64
CA LEU A 78 -15.13 1.94 4.90
C LEU A 78 -15.50 2.90 3.76
N ASN A 79 -14.59 3.18 2.84
CA ASN A 79 -14.74 4.23 1.83
C ASN A 79 -14.58 3.74 0.38
N LEU A 80 -14.34 2.44 0.15
CA LEU A 80 -14.29 1.81 -1.18
C LEU A 80 -15.58 1.11 -1.56
#